data_AF-A0A2K1KK75-F1
#
_entry.id   AF-A0A2K1KK75-F1
#
_cell.length_a   1.000
_cell.length_b   1.000
_cell.length_c   1.000
_cell.angle_alpha   90.00
_cell.angle_beta   90.00
_cell.angle_gamma   90.00
#
_symmetry.space_group_name_H-M   'P 1'
#
loop_
_entity.id
_entity.type
_entity.pdbx_description
1 polymer ?
#
loop_
_entity_poly.entity_id
_entity_poly.type
_entity_poly.pdbx_seq_one_letter_code
_entity_poly.pdbx_strand_id
1 'polypeptide(L)'
;LEDSLARLYGSILRNNGNAPVVYKEYCTIIGKDSFKNNEGSLINRISEKQGTFRRYILGKRNKHCARVVITPDPNIGVDEKDGDYVLLNRQSSVQRMSLMAFRARMMPDSCTIRINPFVYPAFNADFDGDEMNIFCASSYPSKAKCDVLLAVDKYVLSPQNSMPTIYAIQDIVA
;
A
#
# COMPACT_ATOMS: atom_id res chain seq x y z
N LEU A 1 11.10 21.92 3.72
CA LEU A 1 11.22 22.53 5.07
C LEU A 1 12.38 23.50 5.10
N GLU A 2 13.54 23.12 4.56
CA GLU A 2 14.71 24.01 4.42
C GLU A 2 14.39 25.28 3.62
N ASP A 3 13.72 25.16 2.48
CA ASP A 3 13.31 26.33 1.67
C ASP A 3 12.40 27.34 2.40
N SER A 4 11.47 26.85 3.21
CA SER A 4 10.55 27.70 3.97
C SER A 4 11.25 28.43 5.12
N LEU A 5 12.21 27.76 5.77
CA LEU A 5 13.00 28.33 6.85
C LEU A 5 14.00 29.35 6.28
N ALA A 6 14.68 29.01 5.18
CA ALA A 6 15.58 29.92 4.48
C ALA A 6 14.86 31.18 3.97
N ARG A 7 13.61 31.05 3.52
CA ARG A 7 12.78 32.21 3.15
C ARG A 7 12.48 33.11 4.35
N LEU A 8 12.17 32.54 5.51
CA LEU A 8 11.97 33.30 6.75
C LEU A 8 13.26 34.02 7.19
N TYR A 9 14.38 33.29 7.23
CA TYR A 9 15.69 33.85 7.59
C TYR A 9 16.13 34.96 6.63
N GLY A 10 15.95 34.76 5.32
CA GLY A 10 16.22 35.79 4.32
C GLY A 10 15.35 37.03 4.50
N SER A 11 14.10 36.88 4.95
CA SER A 11 13.23 38.02 5.26
C SER A 11 13.66 38.78 6.50
N ILE A 12 14.04 38.08 7.56
CA ILE A 12 14.55 38.68 8.80
C ILE A 12 15.79 39.54 8.49
N LEU A 13 16.70 39.01 7.68
CA LEU A 13 17.92 39.71 7.26
C LEU A 13 17.63 40.90 6.33
N ARG A 14 16.67 40.79 5.40
CA ARG A 14 16.31 41.88 4.47
C ARG A 14 15.58 43.03 5.17
N ASN A 15 14.74 42.72 6.16
CA ASN A 15 13.87 43.70 6.80
C ASN A 15 14.48 44.34 8.06
N ASN A 16 15.77 44.08 8.37
CA ASN A 16 16.50 44.67 9.50
C ASN A 16 15.71 44.70 10.83
N GLY A 17 14.93 43.64 11.12
CA GLY A 17 14.18 43.53 12.37
C GLY A 17 12.86 44.29 12.44
N ASN A 18 12.27 44.76 11.33
CA ASN A 18 10.92 45.31 11.32
C ASN A 18 9.87 44.24 11.68
N ALA A 19 9.57 44.11 12.98
CA ALA A 19 8.80 43.01 13.57
C ALA A 19 7.41 42.75 12.95
N PRO A 20 6.60 43.77 12.62
CA PRO A 20 5.27 43.57 12.00
C PRO A 20 5.36 42.90 10.63
N VAL A 21 6.38 43.24 9.83
CA VAL A 21 6.57 42.69 8.47
C VAL A 21 6.99 41.24 8.55
N VAL A 22 7.95 40.93 9.44
CA VAL A 22 8.42 39.57 9.67
C VAL A 22 7.30 38.67 10.21
N TYR A 23 6.47 39.17 11.13
CA TYR A 23 5.35 38.41 11.68
C TYR A 23 4.29 38.07 10.61
N LYS A 24 4.01 39.02 9.70
CA LYS A 24 3.07 38.79 8.59
C LYS A 24 3.58 37.70 7.64
N GLU A 25 4.86 37.73 7.28
CA GLU A 25 5.45 36.67 6.44
C GLU A 25 5.50 35.31 7.15
N TYR A 26 5.77 35.29 8.46
CA TYR A 26 5.69 34.08 9.27
C TYR A 26 4.29 33.45 9.23
N CYS A 27 3.24 34.26 9.43
CA CYS A 27 1.85 33.78 9.37
C CYS A 27 1.49 33.22 7.99
N THR A 28 2.00 33.83 6.91
CA THR A 28 1.82 33.34 5.53
C THR A 28 2.58 32.01 5.28
N ILE A 29 3.82 31.87 5.77
CA ILE A 29 4.62 30.63 5.61
C ILE A 29 3.98 29.46 6.36
N ILE A 30 3.46 29.71 7.57
CA ILE A 30 2.75 28.69 8.34
C ILE A 30 1.40 28.37 7.69
N GLY A 31 0.73 29.36 7.10
CA GLY A 31 -0.63 29.25 6.55
C GLY A 31 -1.71 29.56 7.58
N LYS A 32 -1.41 30.39 8.58
CA LYS A 32 -2.39 30.90 9.56
C LYS A 32 -3.17 32.11 9.06
N ASP A 33 -2.72 32.75 7.97
CA ASP A 33 -3.43 33.87 7.36
C ASP A 33 -4.64 33.37 6.55
N SER A 34 -5.82 33.91 6.86
CA SER A 34 -7.08 33.56 6.19
C SER A 34 -7.33 34.29 4.86
N PHE A 35 -6.48 35.26 4.50
CA PHE A 35 -6.74 36.21 3.40
C PHE A 35 -5.87 36.02 2.14
N LYS A 36 -4.97 35.03 2.10
CA LYS A 36 -4.15 34.74 0.90
C LYS A 36 -4.22 33.26 0.53
N ASN A 37 -4.09 32.96 -0.76
CA ASN A 37 -3.89 31.59 -1.26
C ASN A 37 -2.65 31.00 -0.58
N ASN A 38 -2.86 30.05 0.33
CA ASN A 38 -1.83 29.40 1.15
C ASN A 38 -1.05 28.31 0.39
N GLU A 39 -0.92 28.46 -0.94
CA GLU A 39 -0.23 27.50 -1.80
C GLU A 39 1.24 27.38 -1.36
N GLY A 40 1.61 26.20 -0.88
CA GLY A 40 2.95 25.91 -0.39
C GLY A 40 3.23 26.27 1.07
N SER A 41 2.22 26.67 1.86
CA SER A 41 2.35 26.81 3.31
C SER A 41 2.74 25.49 3.99
N LEU A 42 3.33 25.57 5.18
CA LEU A 42 3.77 24.41 5.94
C LEU A 42 2.61 23.50 6.33
N ILE A 43 1.48 24.08 6.75
CA ILE A 43 0.27 23.33 7.08
C ILE A 43 -0.21 22.57 5.85
N ASN A 44 -0.32 23.24 4.71
CA ASN A 44 -0.77 22.61 3.47
C ASN A 44 0.15 21.47 3.03
N ARG A 45 1.47 21.67 3.08
CA ARG A 45 2.45 20.61 2.77
C ARG A 45 2.33 19.40 3.69
N ILE A 46 1.79 19.57 4.89
CA ILE A 46 1.60 18.50 5.88
C ILE A 46 0.24 17.81 5.69
N SER A 47 -0.83 18.58 5.56
CA SER A 47 -2.22 18.10 5.70
C SER A 47 -2.96 17.85 4.37
N GLU A 48 -2.49 18.38 3.25
CA GLU A 48 -3.18 18.22 1.97
C GLU A 48 -3.22 16.77 1.48
N LYS A 49 -4.06 16.52 0.46
CA LYS A 49 -4.19 15.20 -0.20
C LYS A 49 -2.84 14.65 -0.71
N GLN A 50 -1.93 15.52 -1.13
CA GLN A 50 -0.56 15.18 -1.54
C GLN A 50 0.50 15.56 -0.49
N GLY A 51 0.06 15.87 0.73
CA GLY A 51 0.91 16.27 1.83
C GLY A 51 1.83 15.15 2.32
N THR A 52 2.83 15.53 3.12
CA THR A 52 3.90 14.65 3.58
C THR A 52 3.39 13.50 4.44
N PHE A 53 2.39 13.72 5.29
CA PHE A 53 1.83 12.66 6.14
C PHE A 53 1.22 11.55 5.30
N ARG A 54 0.35 11.90 4.34
CA ARG A 54 -0.28 10.90 3.49
C ARG A 54 0.72 10.24 2.55
N ARG A 55 1.61 11.02 1.94
CA ARG A 55 2.52 10.54 0.90
C ARG A 55 3.73 9.77 1.41
N TYR A 56 4.22 10.06 2.62
CA TYR A 56 5.47 9.45 3.11
C TYR A 56 5.34 8.75 4.46
N ILE A 57 4.32 9.06 5.27
CA ILE A 57 4.12 8.37 6.56
C ILE A 57 3.12 7.24 6.38
N LEU A 58 1.93 7.53 5.83
CA LEU A 58 0.88 6.52 5.61
C LEU A 58 1.11 5.66 4.36
N GLY A 59 1.58 6.26 3.25
CA GLY A 59 1.83 5.55 2.00
C GLY A 59 3.33 5.43 1.69
N LYS A 60 4.02 4.44 2.26
CA LYS A 60 5.44 4.22 1.97
C LYS A 60 5.65 3.28 0.80
N ARG A 61 6.71 3.54 0.02
CA ARG A 61 7.22 2.58 -0.97
C ARG A 61 8.13 1.57 -0.27
N ASN A 62 7.86 0.30 -0.49
CA ASN A 62 8.64 -0.80 0.06
C ASN A 62 9.79 -1.15 -0.88
N LYS A 63 10.90 -1.64 -0.31
CA LYS A 63 12.06 -2.11 -1.10
C LYS A 63 11.89 -3.57 -1.56
N HIS A 64 11.24 -4.40 -0.74
CA HIS A 64 11.02 -5.82 -1.01
C HIS A 64 9.61 -6.06 -1.53
N CYS A 65 9.30 -5.45 -2.67
CA CYS A 65 8.04 -5.65 -3.36
C CYS A 65 8.23 -5.82 -4.86
N ALA A 66 7.32 -6.54 -5.49
CA ALA A 66 7.26 -6.71 -6.93
C ALA A 66 5.81 -6.55 -7.40
N ARG A 67 5.61 -6.38 -8.70
CA ARG A 67 4.29 -6.34 -9.33
C ARG A 67 4.39 -7.14 -10.62
N VAL A 68 3.52 -8.14 -10.76
CA VAL A 68 3.62 -9.14 -11.83
C VAL A 68 2.20 -9.60 -12.22
N VAL A 69 2.05 -10.00 -13.49
CA VAL A 69 0.82 -10.58 -14.04
C VAL A 69 0.51 -11.93 -13.41
N ILE A 70 -0.77 -12.21 -13.18
CA ILE A 70 -1.24 -13.46 -12.62
C ILE A 70 -1.64 -14.47 -13.70
N THR A 71 -1.48 -15.75 -13.41
CA THR A 71 -1.83 -16.87 -14.30
C THR A 71 -2.48 -17.97 -13.47
N PRO A 72 -3.59 -18.60 -13.92
CA PRO A 72 -4.19 -19.70 -13.19
C PRO A 72 -3.29 -20.93 -13.26
N ASP A 73 -3.13 -21.63 -12.13
CA ASP A 73 -2.57 -22.99 -12.14
C ASP A 73 -3.35 -23.88 -11.17
N PRO A 74 -4.21 -24.78 -11.68
CA PRO A 74 -5.03 -25.66 -10.84
C PRO A 74 -4.22 -26.74 -10.11
N ASN A 75 -2.97 -27.00 -10.54
CA ASN A 75 -2.13 -28.02 -9.91
C ASN A 75 -1.46 -27.51 -8.63
N ILE A 76 -1.47 -26.20 -8.38
CA ILE A 76 -0.89 -25.60 -7.19
C ILE A 76 -1.89 -25.70 -6.03
N GLY A 77 -1.45 -26.26 -4.90
CA GLY A 77 -2.25 -26.33 -3.68
C GLY A 77 -2.50 -24.94 -3.10
N VAL A 78 -3.68 -24.74 -2.50
CA VAL A 78 -4.05 -23.47 -1.85
C VAL A 78 -3.20 -23.21 -0.59
N ASP A 79 -2.88 -24.27 0.17
CA ASP A 79 -2.00 -24.25 1.34
C ASP A 79 -0.73 -25.05 1.07
N GLU A 80 0.15 -24.48 0.24
CA GLU A 80 1.49 -25.02 0.06
C GLU A 80 2.34 -24.70 1.29
N LYS A 81 3.09 -25.67 1.82
CA LYS A 81 3.85 -25.50 3.08
C LYS A 81 5.32 -25.13 2.88
N ASP A 82 5.80 -25.20 1.65
CA ASP A 82 7.19 -24.99 1.31
C ASP A 82 7.46 -23.54 0.90
N GLY A 83 8.55 -22.96 1.43
CA GLY A 83 9.04 -21.65 1.01
C GLY A 83 8.74 -20.52 2.00
N ASP A 84 9.04 -19.30 1.59
CA ASP A 84 8.91 -18.10 2.42
C ASP A 84 7.52 -17.46 2.28
N TYR A 85 7.09 -16.73 3.32
CA TYR A 85 5.83 -15.99 3.27
C TYR A 85 5.94 -14.76 2.37
N VAL A 86 5.03 -14.70 1.40
CA VAL A 86 4.81 -13.54 0.55
C VAL A 86 3.36 -13.07 0.70
N LEU A 87 3.18 -11.76 0.73
CA LEU A 87 1.87 -11.13 0.77
C LEU A 87 1.48 -10.75 -0.64
N LEU A 88 0.28 -11.16 -1.06
CA LEU A 88 -0.28 -10.79 -2.34
C LEU A 88 -1.43 -9.81 -2.14
N ASN A 89 -1.46 -8.79 -3.01
CA ASN A 89 -2.52 -7.78 -3.01
C ASN A 89 -2.88 -7.34 -4.42
N ARG A 90 -4.15 -7.48 -4.79
CA ARG A 90 -4.70 -6.87 -6.02
C ARG A 90 -5.18 -5.46 -5.71
N GLN A 91 -4.68 -4.48 -6.47
CA GLN A 91 -5.13 -3.09 -6.33
C GLN A 91 -6.42 -2.90 -7.16
N SER A 92 -7.50 -2.29 -6.65
CA SER A 92 -7.68 -1.61 -5.36
C SER A 92 -8.11 -2.52 -4.21
N SER A 93 -7.45 -2.37 -3.05
CA SER A 93 -7.73 -3.12 -1.83
C SER A 93 -8.96 -2.57 -1.07
N VAL A 94 -10.17 -2.89 -1.53
CA VAL A 94 -11.44 -2.42 -0.90
C VAL A 94 -11.78 -3.24 0.34
N GLN A 95 -11.51 -4.55 0.29
CA GLN A 95 -11.87 -5.49 1.34
C GLN A 95 -10.63 -6.01 2.07
N ARG A 96 -10.78 -6.40 3.34
CA ARG A 96 -9.68 -7.01 4.11
C ARG A 96 -9.08 -8.24 3.42
N MET A 97 -9.92 -8.98 2.69
CA MET A 97 -9.56 -10.18 1.93
C MET A 97 -8.62 -9.90 0.75
N SER A 98 -8.50 -8.65 0.32
CA SER A 98 -7.61 -8.27 -0.79
C SER A 98 -6.13 -8.37 -0.46
N LEU A 99 -5.75 -8.62 0.80
CA LEU A 99 -4.37 -8.88 1.23
C LEU A 99 -4.29 -10.21 1.96
N MET A 100 -3.64 -11.20 1.36
CA MET A 100 -3.40 -12.51 1.98
C MET A 100 -1.93 -12.91 1.89
N ALA A 101 -1.50 -13.75 2.81
CA ALA A 101 -0.18 -14.35 2.81
C ALA A 101 -0.22 -15.75 2.21
N PHE A 102 0.73 -16.02 1.33
CA PHE A 102 0.96 -17.32 0.68
C PHE A 102 2.40 -17.76 0.93
N ARG A 103 2.65 -19.05 0.77
CA ARG A 103 4.00 -19.59 0.69
C ARG A 103 4.46 -19.56 -0.76
N ALA A 104 5.64 -18.98 -1.00
CA ALA A 104 6.18 -18.83 -2.34
C ALA A 104 7.07 -20.01 -2.72
N ARG A 105 6.78 -20.61 -3.88
CA ARG A 105 7.68 -21.52 -4.59
C ARG A 105 8.18 -20.89 -5.88
N MET A 106 9.46 -21.05 -6.17
CA MET A 106 10.05 -20.58 -7.43
C MET A 106 9.72 -21.55 -8.56
N MET A 107 9.13 -21.01 -9.63
CA MET A 107 8.83 -21.75 -10.86
C MET A 107 9.84 -21.35 -11.95
N PRO A 108 10.52 -22.29 -12.62
CA PRO A 108 11.58 -21.98 -13.58
C PRO A 108 11.05 -21.60 -14.98
N ASP A 109 9.79 -21.87 -15.26
CA ASP A 109 9.19 -21.90 -16.60
C ASP A 109 8.42 -20.62 -16.97
N SER A 110 8.06 -19.76 -16.01
CA SER A 110 7.39 -18.49 -16.30
C SER A 110 7.77 -17.35 -15.36
N CYS A 111 7.66 -16.11 -15.87
CA CYS A 111 7.82 -14.87 -15.11
C CYS A 111 6.48 -14.33 -14.57
N THR A 112 5.52 -15.21 -14.29
CA THR A 112 4.17 -14.86 -13.82
C THR A 112 3.90 -15.43 -12.43
N ILE A 113 2.98 -14.82 -11.69
CA ILE A 113 2.52 -15.40 -10.42
C ILE A 113 1.46 -16.44 -10.76
N ARG A 114 1.72 -17.69 -10.38
CA ARG A 114 0.74 -18.77 -10.47
C ARG A 114 0.06 -18.97 -9.13
N ILE A 115 -1.26 -18.93 -9.12
CA ILE A 115 -2.07 -19.11 -7.91
C ILE A 115 -3.17 -20.10 -8.25
N ASN A 116 -3.62 -20.84 -7.23
CA ASN A 116 -4.79 -21.68 -7.36
C ASN A 116 -6.02 -20.83 -7.75
N PRO A 117 -6.72 -21.18 -8.84
CA PRO A 117 -7.92 -20.48 -9.31
C PRO A 117 -9.02 -20.26 -8.24
N PHE A 118 -9.14 -21.13 -7.23
CA PHE A 118 -10.18 -21.01 -6.21
C PHE A 118 -10.05 -19.77 -5.30
N VAL A 119 -8.88 -19.14 -5.25
CA VAL A 119 -8.62 -17.98 -4.38
C VAL A 119 -8.92 -16.65 -5.08
N TYR A 120 -9.07 -16.66 -6.40
CA TYR A 120 -9.30 -15.46 -7.22
C TYR A 120 -10.56 -14.67 -6.85
N PRO A 121 -11.70 -15.30 -6.50
CA PRO A 121 -12.88 -14.56 -6.07
C PRO A 121 -12.62 -13.67 -4.86
N ALA A 122 -11.71 -14.08 -3.97
CA ALA A 122 -11.34 -13.28 -2.79
C ALA A 122 -10.58 -11.98 -3.15
N PHE A 123 -9.90 -11.95 -4.29
CA PHE A 123 -9.23 -10.76 -4.83
C PHE A 123 -10.07 -10.01 -5.87
N ASN A 124 -11.25 -10.54 -6.21
CA ASN A 124 -12.09 -10.07 -7.31
C ASN A 124 -11.33 -10.02 -8.64
N ALA A 125 -10.36 -10.92 -8.82
CA ALA A 125 -9.42 -10.92 -9.95
C ALA A 125 -9.92 -11.73 -11.13
N ASP A 126 -9.57 -11.32 -12.35
CA ASP A 126 -9.82 -12.00 -13.61
C ASP A 126 -8.51 -12.35 -14.34
N PHE A 127 -8.61 -13.18 -15.38
CA PHE A 127 -7.46 -13.75 -16.10
C PHE A 127 -7.14 -13.02 -17.41
N ASP A 128 -7.41 -11.72 -17.48
CA ASP A 128 -7.29 -10.90 -18.68
C ASP A 128 -6.01 -10.03 -18.73
N GLY A 129 -5.07 -10.28 -17.81
CA GLY A 129 -3.84 -9.49 -17.67
C GLY A 129 -3.73 -8.74 -16.35
N ASP A 130 -4.59 -9.03 -15.38
CA ASP A 130 -4.51 -8.52 -14.02
C ASP A 130 -3.10 -8.67 -13.40
N GLU A 131 -2.66 -7.62 -12.73
CA GLU A 131 -1.40 -7.58 -12.02
C GLU A 131 -1.62 -7.53 -10.51
N MET A 132 -0.84 -8.31 -9.77
CA MET A 132 -0.84 -8.30 -8.31
C MET A 132 0.47 -7.78 -7.75
N ASN A 133 0.38 -7.08 -6.63
CA ASN A 133 1.53 -6.66 -5.85
C ASN A 133 1.97 -7.80 -4.93
N ILE A 134 3.26 -8.03 -4.87
CA ILE A 134 3.92 -8.97 -3.97
C ILE A 134 4.69 -8.17 -2.92
N PHE A 135 4.59 -8.53 -1.65
CA PHE A 135 5.44 -8.02 -0.58
C PHE A 135 6.09 -9.18 0.16
N CYS A 136 7.42 -9.20 0.24
CA CYS A 136 8.14 -10.25 0.95
C CYS A 136 8.22 -9.94 2.45
N ALA A 137 7.84 -10.91 3.29
CA ALA A 137 7.99 -10.81 4.74
C ALA A 137 9.40 -11.25 5.15
N SER A 138 10.33 -10.30 5.30
CA SER A 138 11.72 -10.62 5.66
C SER A 138 11.93 -10.90 7.15
N SER A 139 11.22 -10.17 8.03
CA SER A 139 11.43 -10.29 9.48
C SER A 139 10.69 -11.49 10.08
N TYR A 140 11.30 -12.13 11.08
CA TYR A 140 10.67 -13.22 11.84
C TYR A 140 9.28 -12.87 12.39
N PRO A 141 9.05 -11.73 13.09
CA PRO A 141 7.72 -11.40 13.57
C PRO A 141 6.73 -11.10 12.44
N SER A 142 7.19 -10.61 11.28
CA SER A 142 6.33 -10.46 10.10
C SER A 142 5.90 -11.82 9.56
N LYS A 143 6.83 -12.78 9.44
CA LYS A 143 6.54 -14.16 9.01
C LYS A 143 5.52 -14.83 9.95
N ALA A 144 5.73 -14.74 11.26
CA ALA A 144 4.81 -15.29 12.26
C ALA A 144 3.41 -14.65 12.18
N LYS A 145 3.32 -13.33 11.98
CA LYS A 145 2.03 -12.64 11.78
C LYS A 145 1.34 -13.07 10.49
N CYS A 146 2.11 -13.29 9.42
CA CYS A 146 1.56 -13.79 8.16
C CYS A 146 0.90 -15.15 8.37
N ASP A 147 1.59 -16.06 9.06
CA ASP A 147 1.08 -17.40 9.38
C ASP A 147 -0.21 -17.35 10.23
N VAL A 148 -0.17 -16.60 11.34
CA VAL A 148 -1.26 -16.61 12.32
C VAL A 148 -2.50 -15.85 11.85
N LEU A 149 -2.31 -14.73 11.13
CA LEU A 149 -3.40 -13.77 10.85
C LEU A 149 -3.76 -13.64 9.38
N LEU A 150 -2.80 -13.89 8.47
CA LEU A 150 -2.96 -13.56 7.05
C LEU A 150 -2.95 -14.77 6.11
N ALA A 151 -2.68 -15.97 6.64
CA ALA A 151 -2.72 -17.20 5.88
C ALA A 151 -4.11 -17.43 5.28
N VAL A 152 -4.15 -18.07 4.12
CA VAL A 152 -5.36 -18.32 3.34
C VAL A 152 -6.43 -19.06 4.16
N ASP A 153 -6.01 -19.99 5.01
CA ASP A 153 -6.90 -20.74 5.91
C ASP A 153 -7.70 -19.86 6.88
N LYS A 154 -7.16 -18.68 7.25
CA LYS A 154 -7.85 -17.72 8.13
C LYS A 154 -8.89 -16.90 7.38
N TYR A 155 -8.87 -17.00 6.05
CA TYR A 155 -9.63 -16.18 5.14
C TYR A 155 -10.61 -17.00 4.30
N VAL A 156 -10.90 -18.25 4.67
CA VAL A 156 -11.90 -19.10 4.01
C VAL A 156 -13.31 -18.48 4.10
N LEU A 157 -13.63 -17.82 5.21
CA LEU A 157 -14.92 -17.17 5.43
C LEU A 157 -14.75 -15.65 5.48
N SER A 158 -15.65 -14.93 4.81
CA SER A 158 -15.71 -13.49 4.90
C SER A 158 -16.22 -13.05 6.28
N PRO A 159 -15.57 -12.09 6.96
CA PRO A 159 -16.01 -11.61 8.27
C PRO A 159 -17.32 -10.81 8.22
N GLN A 160 -17.76 -10.35 7.04
CA GLN A 160 -18.95 -9.50 6.90
C GLN A 160 -20.24 -10.30 6.84
N ASN A 161 -20.22 -11.41 6.10
CA ASN A 161 -21.42 -12.20 5.78
C ASN A 161 -21.24 -13.71 6.01
N SER A 162 -20.08 -14.15 6.52
CA SER A 162 -19.73 -15.56 6.73
C SER A 162 -19.87 -16.44 5.46
N MET A 163 -19.85 -15.82 4.29
CA MET A 163 -19.85 -16.55 3.02
C MET A 163 -18.44 -17.05 2.69
N PRO A 164 -18.32 -18.20 2.02
CA PRO A 164 -17.03 -18.68 1.55
C PRO A 164 -16.46 -17.72 0.51
N THR A 165 -15.22 -17.29 0.71
CA THR A 165 -14.47 -16.45 -0.23
C THR A 165 -13.65 -17.28 -1.22
N ILE A 166 -13.39 -18.54 -0.87
CA ILE A 166 -12.66 -19.51 -1.68
C ILE A 166 -13.66 -20.55 -2.15
N TYR A 167 -13.92 -20.59 -3.44
CA TYR A 167 -14.86 -21.53 -4.04
C TYR A 167 -14.49 -21.80 -5.51
N ALA A 168 -15.01 -22.90 -6.04
CA ALA A 168 -14.80 -23.26 -7.43
C ALA A 168 -15.48 -22.26 -8.36
N ILE A 169 -14.72 -21.69 -9.29
CA ILE A 169 -15.24 -20.81 -10.35
C ILE A 169 -15.66 -21.67 -11.53
N GLN A 170 -16.64 -21.16 -12.28
CA GLN A 170 -17.26 -21.81 -13.43
C GLN A 170 -16.26 -22.27 -14.50
N ASP A 171 -15.14 -21.55 -14.67
CA ASP A 171 -14.09 -21.85 -15.66
C ASP A 171 -13.28 -23.13 -15.36
N ILE A 172 -13.45 -23.73 -14.17
CA ILE A 172 -12.73 -24.95 -13.75
C ILE A 172 -13.64 -26.19 -13.82
N VAL A 173 -14.96 -26.00 -13.90
CA VAL A 173 -15.97 -27.07 -13.85
C VAL A 173 -16.33 -27.59 -15.24
N ALA A 174 -15.63 -27.15 -16.29
CA ALA A 174 -15.83 -27.58 -17.67
C ALA A 174 -15.18 -28.95 -17.97
#